data_AF-A0A7C4V1A8-F1
#
_entry.id   AF-A0A7C4V1A8-F1
#
_cell.length_a   1.000
_cell.length_b   1.000
_cell.length_c   1.000
_cell.angle_alpha   90.00
_cell.angle_beta   90.00
_cell.angle_gamma   90.00
#
_symmetry.space_group_name_H-M   'P 1'
#
loop_
_entity.id
_entity.type
_entity.pdbx_description
1 polymer ?
#
loop_
_entity_poly.entity_id
_entity_poly.type
_entity_poly.pdbx_seq_one_letter_code
_entity_poly.pdbx_strand_id
1 'polypeptide(L)' 'MEKSFTYGGKRYLYTTNHPASSYGMAVVVDSDGEPIGPGDMLIVDDGESMRVVFGAELYRIAESLS' A
#
# COMPACT_ATOMS: atom_id res chain seq x y z
N MET A 1 8.06 -12.35 1.30
CA MET A 1 8.36 -11.24 0.37
C MET A 1 8.16 -9.95 1.12
N GLU A 2 9.06 -8.98 1.00
CA GLU A 2 8.96 -7.69 1.68
C GLU A 2 9.56 -6.58 0.80
N LYS A 3 8.78 -5.53 0.52
CA LYS A 3 9.19 -4.39 -0.33
C LYS A 3 8.61 -3.10 0.23
N SER A 4 9.43 -2.07 0.43
CA SER A 4 8.93 -0.75 0.79
C SER A 4 8.86 0.16 -0.43
N PHE A 5 7.83 0.99 -0.53
CA PHE A 5 7.67 1.98 -1.60
C PHE A 5 7.05 3.26 -1.07
N THR A 6 7.20 4.34 -1.81
CA THR A 6 6.63 5.64 -1.48
C THR A 6 5.63 6.02 -2.56
N TYR A 7 4.44 6.48 -2.16
CA TYR A 7 3.43 6.96 -3.06
C TYR A 7 2.68 8.14 -2.45
N GLY A 8 2.60 9.25 -3.20
CA GLY A 8 2.06 10.55 -2.76
C GLY A 8 2.53 10.94 -1.35
N GLY A 9 3.84 11.04 -1.18
CA GLY A 9 4.47 11.45 0.08
C GLY A 9 4.42 10.44 1.23
N LYS A 10 3.64 9.35 1.13
CA LYS A 10 3.50 8.33 2.18
C LYS A 10 4.33 7.09 1.88
N ARG A 11 4.85 6.46 2.92
CA ARG A 11 5.58 5.18 2.83
C ARG A 11 4.62 4.02 3.06
N TYR A 12 4.78 2.98 2.26
CA TYR A 12 4.03 1.74 2.36
C TYR A 12 4.98 0.54 2.38
N LEU A 13 4.49 -0.57 2.93
CA LEU A 13 5.16 -1.86 2.97
C LEU A 13 4.29 -2.91 2.29
N TYR A 14 4.83 -3.58 1.28
CA TYR A 14 4.22 -4.76 0.68
C TYR A 14 4.87 -6.00 1.26
N THR A 15 4.12 -6.78 2.06
CA THR A 15 4.69 -7.88 2.84
C THR A 15 3.76 -9.08 2.96
N THR A 16 4.34 -10.26 3.07
CA THR A 16 3.64 -11.49 3.50
C THR A 16 3.72 -11.70 5.02
N ASN A 17 4.54 -10.93 5.73
CA ASN A 17 4.78 -11.02 7.16
C ASN A 17 3.96 -9.97 7.93
N HIS A 18 2.63 -10.15 7.94
CA HIS A 18 1.70 -9.28 8.65
C HIS A 18 0.47 -10.09 9.08
N PRO A 19 -0.19 -9.83 10.22
CA PRO A 19 -1.38 -10.59 10.65
C PRO A 19 -2.54 -10.57 9.65
N ALA A 20 -2.63 -9.53 8.80
CA ALA A 20 -3.63 -9.44 7.74
C ALA A 20 -3.30 -10.28 6.49
N SER A 21 -2.06 -10.77 6.35
CA SER A 21 -1.66 -11.68 5.27
C SER A 21 -2.25 -13.07 5.54
N SER A 22 -2.92 -13.62 4.53
CA SER A 22 -3.56 -14.94 4.60
C SER A 22 -3.11 -15.79 3.41
N TYR A 23 -2.84 -17.09 3.65
CA TYR A 23 -2.46 -18.05 2.60
C TYR A 23 -1.24 -17.63 1.76
N GLY A 24 -0.31 -16.87 2.34
CA GLY A 24 0.86 -16.34 1.63
C GLY A 24 0.57 -15.19 0.68
N MET A 25 -0.66 -14.66 0.66
CA MET A 25 -1.02 -13.46 -0.08
C MET A 25 -0.40 -12.24 0.59
N ALA A 26 0.39 -11.48 -0.17
CA ALA A 26 0.99 -10.26 0.33
C ALA A 26 -0.08 -9.17 0.53
N VAL A 27 0.17 -8.30 1.51
CA VAL A 27 -0.67 -7.15 1.83
C VAL A 27 0.14 -5.86 1.73
N VAL A 28 -0.54 -4.77 1.40
CA VAL A 28 0.00 -3.42 1.55
C VAL A 28 -0.33 -2.93 2.95
N VAL A 29 0.66 -2.37 3.63
CA VAL A 29 0.56 -1.80 4.97
C VAL A 29 1.05 -0.35 4.92
N ASP A 30 0.35 0.57 5.56
CA ASP A 30 0.79 1.97 5.63
C ASP A 30 1.90 2.18 6.67
N SER A 31 2.29 3.45 6.87
CA SER A 31 3.34 3.83 7.82
C SER A 31 2.95 3.61 9.28
N ASP A 32 1.66 3.51 9.58
CA ASP A 32 1.14 3.32 10.93
C ASP A 32 0.99 1.83 11.28
N GLY A 33 1.19 0.95 10.30
CA GLY A 33 1.06 -0.49 10.44
C GLY A 33 -0.34 -1.02 10.10
N GLU A 34 -1.21 -0.17 9.55
CA GLU A 34 -2.57 -0.57 9.19
C GLU A 34 -2.60 -1.21 7.79
N PRO A 35 -3.27 -2.36 7.63
CA PRO A 35 -3.40 -3.00 6.34
C PRO A 35 -4.37 -2.24 5.45
N ILE A 36 -3.98 -2.04 4.19
CA ILE A 36 -4.80 -1.44 3.16
C ILE A 36 -5.40 -2.55 2.31
N GLY A 37 -6.73 -2.63 2.28
CA GLY A 37 -7.50 -3.50 1.40
C GLY A 37 -7.55 -2.97 -0.04
N PRO A 38 -7.66 -3.85 -1.06
CA PRO A 38 -7.78 -3.40 -2.46
C PRO A 38 -8.98 -2.48 -2.74
N GLY A 39 -10.05 -2.58 -1.95
CA GLY A 39 -11.25 -1.74 -2.06
C GLY A 39 -11.19 -0.43 -1.28
N ASP A 40 -10.14 -0.21 -0.50
CA ASP A 40 -10.04 1.00 0.34
C ASP A 40 -9.81 2.23 -0.53
N MET A 41 -10.40 3.35 -0.11
CA MET A 41 -10.18 4.66 -0.73
C MET A 41 -9.27 5.47 0.19
N LEU A 42 -8.12 5.86 -0.33
CA LEU A 42 -7.13 6.64 0.38
C LEU A 42 -7.11 8.05 -0.17
N ILE A 43 -7.06 9.00 0.75
CA ILE A 43 -6.76 10.38 0.41
C ILE A 43 -5.26 10.58 0.59
N VAL A 44 -4.60 10.92 -0.51
CA VAL A 44 -3.15 11.11 -0.56
C VAL A 44 -2.89 12.56 -0.93
N ASP A 45 -2.01 13.20 -0.14
CA ASP A 45 -1.57 14.57 -0.34
C ASP A 45 -0.10 14.52 -0.78
N ASP A 46 0.17 14.91 -2.03
CA ASP A 46 1.52 14.97 -2.58
C ASP A 46 2.18 16.35 -2.40
N GLY A 47 1.55 17.27 -1.66
CA GLY A 47 2.01 18.63 -1.41
C GLY A 47 1.60 19.63 -2.50
N GLU A 48 1.13 19.16 -3.65
CA GLU A 48 0.60 19.98 -4.75
C GLU A 48 -0.91 19.78 -4.92
N SER A 49 -1.41 18.57 -4.66
CA SER A 49 -2.80 18.18 -4.90
C SER A 49 -3.26 17.06 -3.98
N MET A 50 -4.54 17.10 -3.61
CA MET A 50 -5.22 15.97 -2.96
C MET A 50 -5.73 14.99 -4.03
N ARG A 51 -5.39 13.71 -3.90
CA ARG A 51 -5.85 12.65 -4.83
C ARG A 51 -6.53 11.53 -4.06
N VAL A 52 -7.59 10.99 -4.67
CA VAL A 52 -8.22 9.75 -4.20
C VAL A 52 -7.57 8.59 -4.94
N VAL A 53 -7.07 7.62 -4.17
CA VAL A 53 -6.34 6.46 -4.67
C VAL A 53 -7.02 5.23 -4.12
N PHE A 54 -7.29 4.26 -4.98
CA PHE A 54 -7.81 2.97 -4.53
C PHE A 54 -6.66 2.09 -4.04
N GLY A 55 -6.88 1.33 -2.97
CA GLY A 55 -5.89 0.39 -2.45
C GLY A 55 -5.37 -0.54 -3.55
N ALA A 56 -6.23 -1.02 -4.45
CA ALA A 56 -5.84 -1.84 -5.60
C ALA A 56 -4.77 -1.21 -6.50
N GLU A 57 -4.68 0.12 -6.57
CA GLU A 57 -3.61 0.81 -7.30
C GLU A 57 -2.26 0.70 -6.57
N LEU A 58 -2.27 0.78 -5.24
CA LEU A 58 -1.07 0.56 -4.43
C LEU A 58 -0.54 -0.88 -4.58
N TYR A 59 -1.42 -1.88 -4.67
CA TYR A 59 -1.01 -3.27 -4.96
C TYR A 59 -0.36 -3.37 -6.35
N ARG A 60 -0.97 -2.79 -7.39
CA ARG A 60 -0.39 -2.77 -8.74
C ARG A 60 1.00 -2.12 -8.77
N ILE A 61 1.18 -1.01 -8.05
CA ILE A 61 2.47 -0.34 -7.92
C ILE A 61 3.47 -1.28 -7.23
N ALA A 62 3.12 -1.84 -6.07
CA ALA A 62 4.00 -2.73 -5.31
C ALA A 62 4.44 -3.97 -6.11
N GLU A 63 3.55 -4.51 -6.94
CA GLU A 63 3.84 -5.65 -7.82
C GLU A 63 4.74 -5.28 -9.00
N SER A 64 4.62 -4.05 -9.53
CA SER A 64 5.45 -3.55 -10.62
C SER A 64 6.90 -3.23 -10.22
N LEU A 65 7.17 -3.07 -8.92
CA LEU A 65 8.49 -2.86 -8.37
C LEU A 65 9.22 -4.21 -8.25
N SER A 66 9.64 -4.79 -9.37
CA SER A 66 10.45 -6.00 -9.47
C SER A 66 11.92 -5.69 -9.63
#